data_AF-A0A5K0WMC5-F1
#
_entry.id   AF-A0A5K0WMC5-F1
#
_cell.length_a   1.000
_cell.length_b   1.000
_cell.length_c   1.000
_cell.angle_alpha   90.00
_cell.angle_beta   90.00
_cell.angle_gamma   90.00
#
_symmetry.space_group_name_H-M   'P 1'
#
loop_
_entity.id
_entity.type
_entity.pdbx_description
1 polymer ?
#
loop_
_entity_poly.entity_id
_entity_poly.type
_entity_poly.pdbx_seq_one_letter_code
_entity_poly.pdbx_strand_id
1 'polypeptide(L)'
;MQEEDKVNYGSYLLKGVAKNWWQSTSEIRFAGQLSISWKQFRDSFFNTYFRVHVRDKKMQEFIDLQQNQLSLEEYITIYRHLK
;
A
#
# COMPACT_ATOMS: atom_id res chain seq x y z
N MET A 1 8.61 -10.15 -15.47
CA MET A 1 7.54 -9.14 -15.48
C MET A 1 8.22 -7.79 -15.48
N GLN A 2 8.09 -7.02 -16.55
CA GLN A 2 8.71 -5.69 -16.66
C GLN A 2 8.08 -4.75 -15.63
N GLU A 3 8.77 -3.70 -15.21
CA GLU A 3 8.22 -2.81 -14.17
C GLU A 3 6.91 -2.13 -14.61
N GLU A 4 6.79 -1.85 -15.90
CA GLU A 4 5.59 -1.28 -16.51
C GLU A 4 4.39 -2.23 -16.43
N ASP A 5 4.60 -3.53 -16.67
CA ASP A 5 3.57 -4.57 -16.50
C ASP A 5 3.00 -4.57 -15.08
N LYS A 6 3.85 -4.33 -14.06
CA LYS A 6 3.44 -4.29 -12.65
C LYS A 6 2.59 -3.06 -12.35
N VAL A 7 2.94 -1.90 -12.89
CA VAL A 7 2.15 -0.67 -12.72
C VAL A 7 0.80 -0.78 -13.44
N ASN A 8 0.77 -1.35 -14.63
CA ASN A 8 -0.46 -1.59 -15.37
C ASN A 8 -1.39 -2.55 -14.61
N TYR A 9 -0.85 -3.65 -14.11
CA TYR A 9 -1.63 -4.60 -13.30
C TYR A 9 -2.12 -3.98 -11.99
N GLY A 10 -1.24 -3.28 -11.26
CA GLY A 10 -1.58 -2.63 -9.99
C GLY A 10 -2.64 -1.55 -10.15
N SER A 11 -2.54 -0.74 -11.19
CA SER A 11 -3.53 0.31 -11.49
C SER A 11 -4.87 -0.26 -11.99
N TYR A 12 -4.85 -1.35 -12.76
CA TYR A 12 -6.06 -2.05 -13.20
C TYR A 12 -6.91 -2.58 -12.02
N LEU A 13 -6.25 -3.02 -10.94
CA LEU A 13 -6.93 -3.51 -9.74
C LEU A 13 -7.57 -2.42 -8.88
N LEU A 14 -7.26 -1.14 -9.12
CA LEU A 14 -7.85 -0.02 -8.37
C LEU A 14 -9.34 0.15 -8.72
N LYS A 15 -10.14 0.47 -7.70
CA LYS A 15 -11.60 0.65 -7.84
C LYS A 15 -12.06 1.96 -7.21
N GLY A 16 -13.16 2.51 -7.73
CA GLY A 16 -13.81 3.71 -7.20
C GLY A 16 -12.86 4.90 -7.09
N VAL A 17 -12.82 5.52 -5.90
CA VAL A 17 -12.01 6.72 -5.61
C VAL A 17 -10.51 6.50 -5.88
N ALA A 18 -10.00 5.29 -5.63
CA ALA A 18 -8.59 4.95 -5.87
C ALA A 18 -8.22 4.93 -7.36
N LYS A 19 -9.15 4.46 -8.21
CA LYS A 19 -8.95 4.48 -9.67
C LYS A 19 -8.93 5.91 -10.20
N ASN A 20 -9.90 6.72 -9.79
CA ASN A 20 -10.01 8.12 -10.22
C ASN A 20 -8.78 8.93 -9.77
N TRP A 21 -8.33 8.73 -8.54
CA TRP A 21 -7.10 9.35 -8.04
C TRP A 21 -5.88 8.96 -8.85
N TRP A 22 -5.72 7.67 -9.17
CA TRP A 22 -4.54 7.22 -9.91
C TRP A 22 -4.52 7.79 -11.33
N GLN A 23 -5.66 7.87 -12.00
CA GLN A 23 -5.78 8.51 -13.32
C GLN A 23 -5.30 9.98 -13.26
N SER A 24 -5.90 10.81 -12.40
CA SER A 24 -5.49 12.21 -12.28
C SER A 24 -4.04 12.38 -11.81
N THR A 25 -3.57 11.54 -10.88
CA THR A 25 -2.19 11.61 -10.39
C THR A 25 -1.19 11.21 -11.47
N SER A 26 -1.50 10.19 -12.28
CA SER A 26 -0.65 9.76 -13.39
C SER A 26 -0.52 10.85 -14.45
N GLU A 27 -1.63 11.53 -14.77
CA GLU A 27 -1.68 12.60 -15.77
C GLU A 27 -1.00 13.89 -15.31
N ILE A 28 -1.04 14.21 -14.01
CA ILE A 28 -0.49 15.47 -13.48
C ILE A 28 0.93 15.29 -12.96
N ARG A 29 1.15 14.31 -12.09
CA ARG A 29 2.42 14.14 -11.35
C ARG A 29 3.48 13.43 -12.17
N PHE A 30 3.06 12.52 -13.04
CA PHE A 30 3.96 11.73 -13.87
C PHE A 30 3.89 12.14 -15.34
N ALA A 31 3.31 13.32 -15.62
CA ALA A 31 3.25 13.92 -16.94
C ALA A 31 4.65 13.95 -17.59
N GLY A 32 4.75 13.46 -18.81
CA GLY A 32 6.00 13.49 -19.59
C GLY A 32 7.03 12.42 -19.21
N GLN A 33 6.75 11.53 -18.25
CA GLN A 33 7.58 10.34 -18.03
C GLN A 33 7.24 9.28 -19.08
N LEU A 34 8.29 8.69 -19.69
CA LEU A 34 8.13 7.60 -20.65
C LEU A 34 7.56 6.33 -20.00
N SER A 35 7.86 6.13 -18.71
CA SER A 35 7.37 4.99 -17.93
C SER A 35 7.37 5.35 -16.44
N ILE A 36 6.37 4.86 -15.70
CA ILE A 36 6.33 4.97 -14.24
C ILE A 36 6.92 3.68 -13.66
N SER A 37 7.91 3.80 -12.78
CA SER A 37 8.47 2.64 -12.08
C SER A 37 7.47 2.07 -11.06
N TRP A 38 7.58 0.78 -10.78
CA TRP A 38 6.74 0.14 -9.76
C TRP A 38 6.90 0.79 -8.37
N LYS A 39 8.11 1.25 -8.06
CA LYS A 39 8.40 1.97 -6.81
C LYS A 39 7.61 3.28 -6.71
N GLN A 40 7.62 4.10 -7.76
CA GLN A 40 6.89 5.38 -7.78
C GLN A 40 5.37 5.18 -7.62
N PHE A 41 4.79 4.18 -8.31
CA PHE A 41 3.38 3.82 -8.16
C PHE A 41 3.06 3.46 -6.70
N ARG A 42 3.81 2.50 -6.12
CA ARG A 42 3.58 2.04 -4.75
C ARG A 42 3.73 3.16 -3.73
N ASP A 43 4.81 3.94 -3.81
CA ASP A 43 5.08 4.99 -2.83
C ASP A 43 4.00 6.07 -2.89
N SER A 44 3.52 6.43 -4.08
CA SER A 44 2.40 7.36 -4.25
C SER A 44 1.11 6.78 -3.67
N PHE A 45 0.79 5.52 -3.99
CA PHE A 45 -0.42 4.85 -3.51
C PHE A 45 -0.46 4.75 -1.99
N PHE A 46 0.63 4.26 -1.38
CA PHE A 46 0.72 4.14 0.07
C PHE A 46 0.68 5.51 0.74
N ASN A 47 1.38 6.53 0.25
CA ASN A 47 1.31 7.84 0.90
C ASN A 47 -0.08 8.48 0.84
N THR A 48 -0.85 8.23 -0.22
CA THR A 48 -2.21 8.75 -0.35
C THR A 48 -3.23 7.98 0.50
N TYR A 49 -3.19 6.65 0.47
CA TYR A 49 -4.23 5.81 1.10
C TYR A 49 -3.82 5.21 2.45
N PHE A 50 -2.53 5.04 2.68
CA PHE A 50 -1.93 4.57 3.94
C PHE A 50 -1.09 5.69 4.56
N ARG A 51 -1.77 6.62 5.25
CA ARG A 51 -1.09 7.72 5.94
C ARG A 51 0.06 7.19 6.79
N VAL A 52 1.20 7.89 6.74
CA VAL A 52 2.44 7.54 7.47
C VAL A 52 2.15 7.21 8.94
N HIS A 53 1.32 8.03 9.63
CA HIS A 53 0.98 7.77 11.03
C HIS A 53 0.20 6.46 11.26
N VAL A 54 -0.63 6.03 10.29
CA VAL A 54 -1.40 4.77 10.42
C VAL A 54 -0.45 3.60 10.23
N ARG A 55 0.50 3.72 9.32
CA ARG A 55 1.58 2.75 9.14
C ARG A 55 2.49 2.69 10.36
N ASP A 56 2.87 3.83 10.93
CA ASP A 56 3.71 3.86 12.14
C ASP A 56 2.96 3.28 13.33
N LYS A 57 1.67 3.60 13.50
CA LYS A 57 0.81 2.99 14.52
C LYS A 57 0.64 1.49 14.31
N LYS A 58 0.48 1.02 13.06
CA LYS A 58 0.36 -0.41 12.74
C LYS A 58 1.68 -1.16 12.92
N MET A 59 2.78 -0.51 12.59
CA MET A 59 4.12 -1.04 12.82
C MET A 59 4.42 -1.10 14.32
N GLN A 60 3.99 -0.10 15.08
CA GLN A 60 4.05 -0.13 16.54
C GLN A 60 3.14 -1.23 17.11
N GLU A 61 1.89 -1.36 16.65
CA GLU A 61 1.00 -2.47 17.03
C GLU A 61 1.63 -3.84 16.71
N PHE A 62 2.33 -3.98 15.58
CA PHE A 62 3.05 -5.21 15.20
C PHE A 62 4.31 -5.47 16.03
N ILE A 63 5.06 -4.42 16.38
CA ILE A 63 6.23 -4.49 17.28
C ILE A 63 5.78 -4.82 18.71
N ASP A 64 4.71 -4.20 19.18
CA ASP A 64 4.10 -4.46 20.48
C ASP A 64 3.46 -5.87 20.53
N LEU A 65 3.12 -6.44 19.36
CA LEU A 65 2.72 -7.85 19.16
C LEU A 65 3.88 -8.84 19.28
N GLN A 66 5.03 -8.47 19.86
CA GLN A 66 6.02 -9.45 20.31
C GLN A 66 5.48 -10.25 21.49
N GLN A 67 4.80 -11.36 21.18
CA GLN A 67 4.51 -12.60 21.93
C GLN A 67 4.44 -12.56 23.48
N ASN A 68 4.17 -11.42 24.09
CA ASN A 68 4.00 -11.31 25.53
C ASN A 68 2.60 -11.82 25.87
N GLN A 69 2.57 -13.07 26.32
CA GLN A 69 1.45 -13.78 26.93
C GLN A 69 0.26 -14.16 26.04
N LEU A 70 0.29 -13.90 24.73
CA LEU A 70 -0.75 -14.38 23.80
C LEU A 70 -0.51 -15.84 23.42
N SER A 71 -1.57 -16.64 23.46
CA SER A 71 -1.56 -17.98 22.86
C SER A 71 -1.39 -17.89 21.34
N LEU A 72 -0.90 -18.95 20.70
CA LEU A 72 -0.67 -18.99 19.26
C LEU A 72 -1.95 -18.66 18.45
N GLU A 73 -3.11 -19.06 18.97
CA GLU A 73 -4.43 -18.83 18.34
C GLU A 73 -4.84 -17.35 18.37
N GLU A 74 -4.59 -16.66 19.49
CA GLU A 74 -4.86 -15.22 19.65
C GLU A 74 -3.89 -14.39 18.80
N TYR A 75 -2.62 -14.78 18.76
CA TYR A 75 -1.62 -14.16 17.88
C TYR A 75 -2.02 -14.27 16.40
N ILE A 76 -2.40 -15.46 15.94
CA ILE A 76 -2.81 -15.70 14.55
C ILE A 76 -4.06 -14.88 14.20
N THR A 77 -5.01 -14.77 15.12
CA THR A 77 -6.24 -14.00 14.90
C THR A 77 -5.94 -12.51 14.75
N ILE A 78 -5.15 -11.93 15.65
CA ILE A 78 -4.79 -10.51 15.60
C ILE A 78 -3.93 -10.23 14.35
N TYR A 79 -2.98 -11.10 14.04
CA TYR A 79 -2.17 -11.01 12.82
C TYR A 79 -3.04 -11.00 11.56
N ARG A 80 -4.05 -11.87 11.47
CA ARG A 80 -4.99 -11.89 10.32
C ARG A 80 -5.85 -10.63 10.19
N HIS A 81 -6.03 -9.87 11.28
CA HIS A 81 -6.83 -8.65 11.30
C HIS A 81 -6.00 -7.36 11.17
N LEU A 82 -4.68 -7.44 11.20
CA LEU A 82 -3.79 -6.37 10.77
C LEU A 82 -3.89 -6.23 9.24
N LYS A 83 -4.57 -5.18 8.78
CA LYS A 83 -4.64 -4.78 7.36
C LYS A 83 -3.56 -3.77 7.01
#